data_AF-A0A938AZZ7-F1
#
_entry.id   AF-A0A938AZZ7-F1
#
_cell.length_a   1.000
_cell.length_b   1.000
_cell.length_c   1.000
_cell.angle_alpha   90.00
_cell.angle_beta   90.00
_cell.angle_gamma   90.00
#
_symmetry.space_group_name_H-M   'P 1'
#
loop_
_entity.id
_entity.type
_entity.pdbx_description
1 polymer ?
#
loop_
_entity_poly.entity_id
_entity_poly.type
_entity_poly.pdbx_seq_one_letter_code
_entity_poly.pdbx_strand_id
1 'polypeptide(L)'
;MIRLKNGFYLITELIENQPIPYEQIANQLYGPSYISLEWALSYYGLIPEGVYAITSVSLIRSKNFKTRIGEFYYQQLSLPKFSIGQSLGTNAIGNFLIASPEKALADLVYFKSKNLKAEELLVDLVEGRRIDLEKLKNLDKSHLLEIKTAYKSQSVNALVEVLGLL
;
A
#
# COMPACT_ATOMS: atom_id res chain seq x y z
N MET A 1 12.70 -14.75 21.50
CA MET A 1 12.05 -13.40 21.41
C MET A 1 12.90 -12.34 20.69
N ILE A 2 12.30 -11.60 19.75
CA ILE A 2 12.92 -10.48 19.00
C ILE A 2 12.12 -9.19 19.26
N ARG A 3 12.79 -8.10 19.63
CA ARG A 3 12.14 -6.78 19.83
C ARG A 3 11.87 -6.07 18.51
N LEU A 4 10.65 -5.56 18.34
CA LEU A 4 10.22 -4.78 17.17
C LEU A 4 10.15 -3.28 17.48
N LYS A 5 9.48 -2.91 18.58
CA LYS A 5 9.51 -1.57 19.21
C LYS A 5 9.30 -1.72 20.72
N ASN A 6 9.37 -0.64 21.49
CA ASN A 6 9.05 -0.68 22.92
C ASN A 6 7.67 -1.29 23.14
N GLY A 7 7.59 -2.36 23.94
CA GLY A 7 6.35 -3.06 24.25
C GLY A 7 5.85 -4.03 23.15
N PHE A 8 6.58 -4.21 22.05
CA PHE A 8 6.20 -5.12 20.97
C PHE A 8 7.37 -6.06 20.62
N TYR A 9 7.11 -7.35 20.75
CA TYR A 9 8.08 -8.41 20.59
C TYR A 9 7.48 -9.54 19.76
N LEU A 10 8.29 -10.11 18.89
CA LEU A 10 8.01 -11.37 18.23
C LEU A 10 8.52 -12.51 19.10
N ILE A 11 7.63 -13.42 19.50
CA ILE A 11 7.98 -14.64 20.21
C ILE A 11 8.27 -15.69 19.15
N THR A 12 9.55 -15.87 18.84
CA THR A 12 10.06 -16.74 17.76
C THR A 12 9.67 -18.20 17.97
N GLU A 13 9.54 -18.60 19.22
CA GLU A 13 9.16 -19.94 19.67
C GLU A 13 7.72 -20.31 19.28
N LEU A 14 6.84 -19.31 19.09
CA LEU A 14 5.43 -19.53 18.68
C LEU A 14 5.23 -19.63 17.16
N ILE A 15 6.28 -19.33 16.39
CA ILE A 15 6.24 -19.33 14.92
C ILE A 15 7.27 -20.33 14.34
N GLU A 16 7.75 -21.27 15.15
CA GLU A 16 8.67 -22.30 14.67
C GLU A 16 8.05 -23.04 13.46
N ASN A 17 8.77 -23.03 12.35
CA ASN A 17 8.36 -23.58 11.04
C ASN A 17 7.17 -22.88 10.36
N GLN A 18 6.77 -21.68 10.82
CA GLN A 18 5.80 -20.83 10.14
C GLN A 18 6.50 -19.63 9.48
N PRO A 19 5.96 -19.08 8.37
CA PRO A 19 6.46 -17.82 7.84
C PRO A 19 6.31 -16.70 8.88
N ILE A 20 7.18 -15.69 8.81
CA ILE A 20 7.05 -14.52 9.68
C ILE A 20 5.78 -13.75 9.25
N PRO A 21 4.86 -13.39 10.18
CA PRO A 21 3.63 -12.68 9.88
C PRO A 21 3.85 -11.19 9.67
N TYR A 22 4.59 -10.82 8.62
CA TYR A 22 4.98 -9.42 8.40
C TYR A 22 3.76 -8.49 8.29
N GLU A 23 2.69 -8.94 7.64
CA GLU A 23 1.48 -8.16 7.38
C GLU A 23 0.70 -7.89 8.67
N GLN A 24 0.49 -8.94 9.47
CA GLN A 24 -0.18 -8.80 10.77
C GLN A 24 0.67 -7.97 11.72
N ILE A 25 2.00 -8.16 11.71
CA ILE A 25 2.92 -7.30 12.46
C ILE A 25 2.75 -5.84 12.02
N ALA A 26 2.69 -5.55 10.72
CA ALA A 26 2.56 -4.18 10.24
C ALA A 26 1.27 -3.49 10.73
N ASN A 27 0.13 -4.18 10.70
CA ASN A 27 -1.12 -3.61 11.21
C ASN A 27 -1.10 -3.37 12.73
N GLN A 28 -0.44 -4.24 13.50
CA GLN A 28 -0.38 -4.12 14.97
C GLN A 28 0.74 -3.17 15.45
N LEU A 29 1.84 -3.08 14.71
CA LEU A 29 3.04 -2.37 15.11
C LEU A 29 2.82 -0.87 15.22
N TYR A 30 1.97 -0.28 14.37
CA TYR A 30 1.66 1.15 14.43
C TYR A 30 0.31 1.41 13.77
N GLY A 31 -0.62 2.01 14.50
CA GLY A 31 -1.97 2.20 13.97
C GLY A 31 -2.81 3.21 14.75
N PRO A 32 -4.03 3.48 14.25
CA PRO A 32 -4.73 2.75 13.17
C PRO A 32 -4.03 2.87 11.80
N SER A 33 -3.91 1.76 11.06
CA SER A 33 -3.22 1.67 9.76
C SER A 33 -3.70 0.50 8.90
N TYR A 34 -3.39 0.55 7.61
CA TYR A 34 -3.51 -0.56 6.65
C TYR A 34 -2.29 -0.60 5.73
N ILE A 35 -1.98 -1.77 5.19
CA ILE A 35 -0.88 -1.97 4.24
C ILE A 35 -1.25 -1.35 2.89
N SER A 36 -0.34 -0.63 2.24
CA SER A 36 -0.61 0.09 0.99
C SER A 36 0.68 0.33 0.19
N LEU A 37 0.64 1.20 -0.82
CA LEU A 37 1.75 1.60 -1.69
C LEU A 37 2.36 0.39 -2.43
N GLU A 38 3.68 0.40 -2.63
CA GLU A 38 4.38 -0.65 -3.38
C GLU A 38 4.12 -2.06 -2.85
N TRP A 39 4.09 -2.24 -1.52
CA TRP A 39 3.88 -3.56 -0.94
C TRP A 39 2.51 -4.13 -1.34
N ALA A 40 1.44 -3.33 -1.23
CA ALA A 40 0.10 -3.78 -1.63
C ALA A 40 0.00 -4.03 -3.14
N LEU A 41 0.64 -3.19 -3.96
CA LEU A 41 0.69 -3.40 -5.41
C LEU A 41 1.43 -4.71 -5.76
N SER A 42 2.51 -5.04 -5.05
CA SER A 42 3.21 -6.32 -5.18
C SER A 42 2.35 -7.50 -4.73
N TYR A 43 1.58 -7.37 -3.65
CA TYR A 43 0.63 -8.39 -3.20
C TYR A 43 -0.44 -8.73 -4.26
N TYR A 44 -0.94 -7.73 -4.98
CA TYR A 44 -1.85 -7.93 -6.14
C TYR A 44 -1.09 -8.27 -7.45
N GLY A 45 0.23 -8.31 -7.39
CA GLY A 45 1.15 -8.58 -8.49
C GLY A 45 1.14 -7.52 -9.58
N LEU A 46 0.73 -6.28 -9.29
CA LEU A 46 0.91 -5.14 -10.18
C LEU A 46 2.39 -4.78 -10.35
N ILE A 47 3.20 -4.99 -9.31
CA ILE A 47 4.66 -4.87 -9.37
C ILE A 47 5.24 -6.29 -9.29
N PRO A 48 5.93 -6.78 -10.32
CA PRO A 48 6.43 -8.15 -10.35
C PRO A 48 7.61 -8.38 -9.40
N GLU A 49 8.37 -7.34 -9.05
CA GLU A 49 9.45 -7.43 -8.08
C GLU A 49 8.93 -7.57 -6.65
N GLY A 50 9.61 -8.40 -5.86
CA GLY A 50 9.35 -8.51 -4.43
C GLY A 50 9.72 -7.22 -3.69
N VAL A 51 8.76 -6.67 -2.95
CA VAL A 51 8.96 -5.48 -2.11
C VAL A 51 9.31 -5.90 -0.70
N TYR A 52 10.57 -5.70 -0.30
CA TYR A 52 11.09 -6.17 1.00
C TYR A 52 10.59 -5.36 2.20
N ALA A 53 10.28 -4.09 2.01
CA ALA A 53 9.80 -3.24 3.10
C ALA A 53 8.28 -3.17 3.10
N ILE A 54 7.65 -3.39 4.26
CA ILE A 54 6.19 -3.28 4.37
C ILE A 54 5.82 -1.80 4.46
N THR A 55 5.10 -1.33 3.45
CA THR A 55 4.57 0.02 3.38
C THR A 55 3.12 0.05 3.82
N SER A 56 2.76 1.05 4.61
CA SER A 56 1.44 1.21 5.20
C SER A 56 1.03 2.68 5.23
N VAL A 57 -0.27 2.91 5.31
CA VAL A 57 -0.85 4.24 5.51
C VAL A 57 -1.51 4.27 6.88
N SER A 58 -1.42 5.41 7.57
CA SER A 58 -1.94 5.59 8.93
C SER A 58 -2.66 6.94 9.09
N LEU A 59 -3.60 7.00 10.05
CA LEU A 59 -4.23 8.28 10.46
C LEU A 59 -3.29 9.14 11.30
N ILE A 60 -2.29 8.53 11.93
CA ILE A 60 -1.33 9.21 12.81
C ILE A 60 -0.02 9.50 12.08
N ARG A 61 0.88 10.23 12.75
CA ARG A 61 2.12 10.77 12.19
C ARG A 61 2.95 9.71 11.45
N SER A 62 3.51 10.05 10.30
CA SER A 62 4.41 9.16 9.56
C SER A 62 5.55 8.66 10.45
N LYS A 63 5.90 7.38 10.32
CA LYS A 63 6.92 6.74 11.15
C LYS A 63 7.56 5.56 10.43
N ASN A 64 8.85 5.35 10.71
CA ASN A 64 9.62 4.25 10.16
C ASN A 64 10.16 3.39 11.31
N PHE A 65 10.07 2.07 11.17
CA PHE A 65 10.66 1.12 12.11
C PHE A 65 11.65 0.22 11.37
N LYS A 66 12.91 0.29 11.77
CA LYS A 66 13.92 -0.68 11.36
C LYS A 66 14.05 -1.73 12.45
N THR A 67 13.68 -2.96 12.13
CA THR A 67 13.69 -4.08 13.07
C THR A 67 14.65 -5.14 12.57
N ARG A 68 14.95 -6.15 13.41
CA ARG A 68 15.81 -7.27 13.01
C ARG A 68 15.18 -8.18 11.95
N ILE A 69 13.86 -8.10 11.76
CA ILE A 69 13.14 -8.94 10.80
C ILE A 69 12.81 -8.21 9.50
N GLY A 70 12.88 -6.88 9.48
CA GLY A 70 12.50 -6.09 8.31
C GLY A 70 12.23 -4.62 8.64
N GLU A 71 11.90 -3.88 7.59
CA GLU A 71 11.57 -2.46 7.68
C GLU A 71 10.06 -2.23 7.48
N PHE A 72 9.48 -1.39 8.33
CA PHE A 72 8.07 -1.02 8.30
C PHE A 72 7.94 0.49 8.15
N TYR A 73 7.21 0.92 7.13
CA TYR A 73 7.06 2.31 6.75
C TYR A 73 5.60 2.74 6.82
N TYR A 74 5.32 3.83 7.53
CA TYR A 74 3.97 4.35 7.71
C TYR A 74 3.89 5.79 7.21
N GLN A 75 2.96 6.04 6.28
CA GLN A 75 2.68 7.38 5.78
C GLN A 75 1.36 7.91 6.32
N GLN A 76 1.39 9.12 6.85
CA GLN A 76 0.18 9.76 7.37
C GLN A 76 -0.75 10.19 6.24
N LEU A 77 -2.03 9.90 6.42
CA LEU A 77 -3.10 10.31 5.53
C LEU A 77 -4.30 10.84 6.34
N SER A 78 -4.97 11.87 5.80
CA SER A 78 -6.16 12.45 6.42
C SER A 78 -7.33 11.47 6.44
N LEU A 79 -8.20 11.57 7.46
CA LEU A 79 -9.33 10.67 7.67
C LEU A 79 -10.22 10.42 6.44
N PRO A 80 -10.66 11.43 5.65
CA PRO A 80 -11.52 11.18 4.49
C PRO A 80 -10.87 10.24 3.47
N LYS A 81 -9.58 10.44 3.22
CA LYS A 81 -8.79 9.63 2.27
C LYS A 81 -8.46 8.25 2.84
N PHE A 82 -8.30 8.15 4.16
CA PHE A 82 -7.98 6.90 4.85
C PHE A 82 -9.15 5.92 4.84
N SER A 83 -10.38 6.40 5.02
CA SER A 83 -11.56 5.55 5.26
C SER A 83 -12.14 4.84 4.04
N ILE A 84 -11.63 5.10 2.83
CA ILE A 84 -12.14 4.52 1.58
C ILE A 84 -11.14 3.54 0.96
N GLY A 85 -11.65 2.51 0.28
CA GLY A 85 -10.85 1.57 -0.50
C GLY A 85 -9.96 0.63 0.32
N GLN A 86 -10.24 0.47 1.61
CA GLN A 86 -9.62 -0.59 2.41
C GLN A 86 -10.27 -1.95 2.11
N SER A 87 -9.50 -3.00 2.24
CA SER A 87 -9.86 -4.38 1.97
C SER A 87 -9.21 -5.31 3.02
N LEU A 88 -9.55 -6.60 2.92
CA LEU A 88 -9.01 -7.65 3.77
C LEU A 88 -8.12 -8.56 2.93
N GLY A 89 -6.81 -8.49 3.18
CA GLY A 89 -5.83 -9.42 2.63
C GLY A 89 -5.77 -10.69 3.47
N THR A 90 -5.33 -11.78 2.86
CA THR A 90 -5.18 -13.07 3.53
C THR A 90 -3.84 -13.70 3.15
N ASN A 91 -3.21 -14.36 4.12
CA ASN A 91 -2.04 -15.20 3.91
C ASN A 91 -2.20 -16.50 4.72
N ALA A 92 -1.18 -17.36 4.71
CA ALA A 92 -1.22 -18.64 5.44
C ALA A 92 -1.43 -18.50 6.96
N ILE A 93 -1.18 -17.31 7.53
CA ILE A 93 -1.25 -17.06 8.97
C ILE A 93 -2.60 -16.46 9.35
N GLY A 94 -3.20 -15.67 8.45
CA GLY A 94 -4.54 -15.13 8.63
C GLY A 94 -4.78 -13.84 7.87
N ASN A 95 -5.75 -13.06 8.37
CA ASN A 95 -6.21 -11.86 7.70
C ASN A 95 -5.43 -10.61 8.16
N PHE A 96 -5.38 -9.60 7.29
CA PHE A 96 -4.78 -8.29 7.57
C PHE A 96 -5.46 -7.19 6.77
N LEU A 97 -5.42 -5.96 7.27
CA LEU A 97 -5.93 -4.77 6.60
C LEU A 97 -4.94 -4.29 5.55
N ILE A 98 -5.44 -4.15 4.33
CA ILE A 98 -4.70 -3.72 3.14
C ILE A 98 -5.57 -2.79 2.30
N ALA A 99 -4.97 -1.91 1.51
CA ALA A 99 -5.68 -1.17 0.47
C ALA A 99 -6.15 -2.12 -0.65
N SER A 100 -7.27 -1.83 -1.31
CA SER A 100 -7.58 -2.44 -2.60
C SER A 100 -6.50 -2.09 -3.65
N PRO A 101 -6.41 -2.79 -4.80
CA PRO A 101 -5.50 -2.43 -5.87
C PRO A 101 -5.62 -0.95 -6.30
N GLU A 102 -6.85 -0.46 -6.50
CA GLU A 102 -7.14 0.93 -6.88
C GLU A 102 -6.67 1.91 -5.81
N LYS A 103 -6.95 1.59 -4.55
CA LYS A 103 -6.57 2.41 -3.41
C LYS A 103 -5.06 2.44 -3.21
N ALA A 104 -4.38 1.31 -3.33
CA ALA A 104 -2.93 1.22 -3.24
C ALA A 104 -2.25 2.09 -4.30
N LEU A 105 -2.79 2.07 -5.52
CA LEU A 105 -2.31 2.92 -6.61
C LEU A 105 -2.60 4.40 -6.36
N ALA A 106 -3.80 4.75 -5.90
CA ALA A 106 -4.16 6.12 -5.54
C ALA A 106 -3.25 6.67 -4.41
N ASP A 107 -2.97 5.86 -3.39
CA ASP A 107 -2.05 6.19 -2.31
C ASP A 107 -0.64 6.45 -2.87
N LEU A 108 -0.15 5.54 -3.72
CA LEU A 108 1.16 5.63 -4.34
C LEU A 108 1.32 6.96 -5.11
N VAL A 109 0.41 7.25 -6.04
CA VAL A 109 0.50 8.47 -6.87
C VAL A 109 0.31 9.74 -6.04
N TYR A 110 -0.51 9.68 -4.98
CA TYR A 110 -0.69 10.81 -4.07
C TYR A 110 0.61 11.18 -3.34
N PHE A 111 1.35 10.17 -2.87
CA PHE A 111 2.60 10.42 -2.15
C PHE A 111 3.80 10.65 -3.06
N LYS A 112 3.88 9.97 -4.23
CA LYS A 112 5.13 9.84 -5.01
C LYS A 112 5.09 10.46 -6.42
N SER A 113 3.91 10.77 -6.96
CA SER A 113 3.76 11.26 -8.35
C SER A 113 3.04 12.62 -8.40
N LYS A 114 3.46 13.55 -7.53
CA LYS A 114 2.86 14.89 -7.47
C LYS A 114 3.14 15.66 -8.76
N ASN A 115 2.12 16.35 -9.27
CA ASN A 115 2.17 17.25 -10.42
C ASN A 115 2.44 16.61 -11.79
N LEU A 116 2.47 15.28 -11.92
CA LEU A 116 2.52 14.62 -13.22
C LEU A 116 1.17 14.72 -13.93
N LYS A 117 1.18 14.98 -15.23
CA LYS A 117 -0.01 14.84 -16.10
C LYS A 117 -0.26 13.37 -16.42
N ALA A 118 -1.43 13.06 -17.00
CA ALA A 118 -1.82 11.67 -17.28
C ALA A 118 -0.78 10.90 -18.13
N GLU A 119 -0.32 11.48 -19.23
CA GLU A 119 0.68 10.84 -20.11
C GLU A 119 2.00 10.57 -19.39
N GLU A 120 2.52 11.57 -18.67
CA GLU A 120 3.76 11.45 -17.87
C GLU A 120 3.60 10.44 -16.74
N LEU A 121 2.42 10.39 -16.12
CA LEU A 121 2.09 9.44 -15.08
C LEU A 121 2.02 8.02 -15.64
N LEU A 122 1.41 7.80 -16.80
CA LEU A 122 1.36 6.48 -17.43
C LEU A 122 2.79 5.95 -17.68
N VAL A 123 3.68 6.80 -18.19
CA VAL A 123 5.10 6.46 -18.36
C VAL A 123 5.78 6.18 -17.02
N ASP A 124 5.60 7.01 -15.98
CA ASP A 124 6.12 6.75 -14.63
C ASP A 124 5.65 5.39 -14.09
N LEU A 125 4.36 5.09 -14.21
CA LEU A 125 3.78 3.85 -13.67
C LEU A 125 4.32 2.62 -14.42
N VAL A 126 4.29 2.61 -15.75
CA VAL A 126 4.62 1.44 -16.56
C VAL A 126 6.13 1.27 -16.70
N GLU A 127 6.87 2.32 -17.00
CA GLU A 127 8.31 2.24 -17.25
C GLU A 127 9.12 2.49 -15.98
N GLY A 128 8.80 3.56 -15.24
CA GLY A 128 9.55 3.97 -14.05
C GLY A 128 9.35 3.04 -12.86
N ARG A 129 8.10 2.60 -12.63
CA ARG A 129 7.70 1.74 -11.50
C ARG A 129 7.42 0.30 -11.91
N ARG A 130 7.51 0.01 -13.21
CA ARG A 130 7.36 -1.34 -13.76
C ARG A 130 6.01 -1.98 -13.40
N ILE A 131 4.97 -1.15 -13.28
CA ILE A 131 3.62 -1.64 -13.06
C ILE A 131 3.14 -2.34 -14.32
N ASP A 132 2.63 -3.55 -14.14
CA ASP A 132 2.06 -4.36 -15.21
C ASP A 132 0.87 -3.64 -15.86
N LEU A 133 1.02 -3.33 -17.15
CA LEU A 133 0.05 -2.56 -17.93
C LEU A 133 -1.28 -3.29 -18.07
N GLU A 134 -1.27 -4.62 -18.22
CA GLU A 134 -2.50 -5.39 -18.38
C GLU A 134 -3.27 -5.45 -17.07
N LYS A 135 -2.57 -5.57 -15.93
CA LYS A 135 -3.23 -5.45 -14.62
C LYS A 135 -3.75 -4.05 -14.35
N LEU A 136 -3.01 -3.02 -14.78
CA LEU A 136 -3.46 -1.64 -14.67
C LEU A 136 -4.77 -1.39 -15.43
N LYS A 137 -4.90 -1.93 -16.65
CA LYS A 137 -6.13 -1.88 -17.47
C LYS A 137 -7.33 -2.55 -16.80
N ASN A 138 -7.08 -3.60 -16.02
CA ASN A 138 -8.10 -4.42 -15.37
C ASN A 138 -8.58 -3.87 -14.01
N LEU A 139 -8.07 -2.73 -13.56
CA LEU A 139 -8.54 -2.08 -12.33
C LEU A 139 -10.00 -1.63 -12.43
N ASP A 140 -10.71 -1.66 -11.31
CA ASP A 140 -12.11 -1.21 -11.26
C ASP A 140 -12.18 0.32 -11.36
N LYS A 141 -12.54 0.79 -12.56
CA LYS A 141 -12.69 2.23 -12.86
C LYS A 141 -13.76 2.89 -11.97
N SER A 142 -14.83 2.18 -11.61
CA SER A 142 -15.91 2.73 -10.77
C SER A 142 -15.44 2.93 -9.34
N HIS A 143 -14.72 1.94 -8.80
CA HIS A 143 -14.14 2.04 -7.46
C HIS A 143 -13.07 3.14 -7.38
N LEU A 144 -12.23 3.29 -8.42
CA LEU A 144 -11.26 4.38 -8.47
C LEU A 144 -11.93 5.77 -8.52
N LEU A 145 -13.04 5.91 -9.25
CA LEU A 145 -13.84 7.14 -9.25
C LEU A 145 -14.37 7.48 -7.86
N GLU A 146 -14.81 6.49 -7.09
CA GLU A 146 -15.22 6.65 -5.69
C GLU A 146 -14.05 7.16 -4.83
N ILE A 147 -12.88 6.49 -4.91
CA ILE A 147 -11.65 6.86 -4.18
C ILE A 147 -11.23 8.30 -4.50
N LYS A 148 -11.32 8.72 -5.77
CA LYS A 148 -11.00 10.08 -6.21
C LYS A 148 -11.80 11.14 -5.45
N THR A 149 -13.07 10.87 -5.11
CA THR A 149 -13.93 11.83 -4.39
C THR A 149 -13.39 12.21 -3.01
N ALA A 150 -12.69 11.28 -2.34
CA ALA A 150 -12.07 11.49 -1.04
C ALA A 150 -10.70 12.20 -1.16
N TYR A 151 -9.93 11.88 -2.20
CA TYR A 151 -8.57 12.40 -2.41
C TYR A 151 -8.52 13.86 -2.81
N LYS A 152 -9.39 14.27 -3.76
CA LYS A 152 -9.47 15.63 -4.30
C LYS A 152 -8.09 16.23 -4.65
N SER A 153 -7.20 15.42 -5.22
CA SER A 153 -5.82 15.82 -5.54
C SER A 153 -5.53 15.66 -7.02
N GLN A 154 -4.69 16.55 -7.57
CA GLN A 154 -4.32 16.53 -8.98
C GLN A 154 -3.72 15.19 -9.43
N SER A 155 -2.85 14.55 -8.62
CA SER A 155 -2.23 13.27 -8.99
C SER A 155 -3.24 12.12 -9.11
N VAL A 156 -4.22 12.05 -8.20
CA VAL A 156 -5.31 11.05 -8.29
C VAL A 156 -6.28 11.38 -9.42
N ASN A 157 -6.47 12.66 -9.77
CA ASN A 157 -7.22 13.02 -10.98
C ASN A 157 -6.50 12.53 -12.24
N ALA A 158 -5.19 12.78 -12.35
CA ALA A 158 -4.36 12.30 -13.44
C ALA A 158 -4.40 10.76 -13.54
N LEU A 159 -4.42 10.04 -12.40
CA LEU A 159 -4.56 8.58 -12.40
C LEU A 159 -5.88 8.11 -13.03
N VAL A 160 -7.00 8.79 -12.75
CA VAL A 160 -8.28 8.46 -13.40
C VAL A 160 -8.22 8.74 -14.90
N GLU A 161 -7.56 9.82 -15.32
CA GLU A 161 -7.33 10.13 -16.73
C GLU A 161 -6.46 9.06 -17.42
N VAL A 162 -5.41 8.55 -16.76
CA VAL A 162 -4.60 7.42 -17.26
C VAL A 162 -5.47 6.23 -17.61
N LEU A 163 -6.37 5.81 -16.72
CA LEU A 163 -7.27 4.68 -17.01
C LEU A 163 -8.30 4.99 -18.11
N GLY A 164 -8.53 6.26 -18.44
CA GLY A 164 -9.35 6.66 -19.59
C GLY A 164 -8.61 6.55 -20.92
N LEU A 165 -7.27 6.62 -20.90
CA LEU A 165 -6.40 6.44 -22.08
C LEU A 165 -6.15 4.96 -22.42
N LEU A 166 -6.37 4.08 -21.44
CA LEU A 166 -6.19 2.63 -21.50
C LEU A 166 -7.50 1.89 -21.83
#